data_AF-A0A6V7M639-F1
#
_entry.id   AF-A0A6V7M639-F1
#
_cell.length_a   1.000
_cell.length_b   1.000
_cell.length_c   1.000
_cell.angle_alpha   90.00
_cell.angle_beta   90.00
_cell.angle_gamma   90.00
#
_symmetry.space_group_name_H-M   'P 1'
#
loop_
_entity.id
_entity.type
_entity.pdbx_description
1 polymer ?
#
loop_
_entity_poly.entity_id
_entity_poly.type
_entity_poly.pdbx_seq_one_letter_code
_entity_poly.pdbx_strand_id
1 'polypeptide(L)' 'MTLEADTMADVDDDDYDVIVIGGGLTGLVAAYQILKKHANLSVMILEAE' A
#
# COMPACT_ATOMS: atom_id res chain seq x y z
N MET A 1 -19.20 -36.89 -8.95
CA MET A 1 -18.38 -36.23 -7.91
C MET A 1 -17.44 -35.31 -8.65
N THR A 2 -17.88 -34.08 -8.89
CA THR A 2 -17.11 -33.06 -9.62
C THR A 2 -16.34 -32.30 -8.56
N LEU A 3 -15.02 -32.45 -8.54
CA LEU A 3 -14.12 -31.61 -7.77
C LEU A 3 -14.08 -30.26 -8.50
N GLU A 4 -14.79 -29.26 -7.97
CA GLU A 4 -14.56 -27.88 -8.38
C GLU A 4 -13.17 -27.50 -7.88
N ALA A 5 -12.33 -27.07 -8.81
CA ALA A 5 -11.00 -26.56 -8.50
C ALA A 5 -11.14 -25.47 -7.46
N ASP A 6 -10.45 -25.65 -6.34
CA ASP A 6 -10.24 -24.63 -5.32
C ASP A 6 -9.62 -23.43 -6.06
N THR A 7 -10.44 -22.43 -6.35
CA THR A 7 -9.99 -21.19 -6.97
C THR A 7 -9.01 -20.60 -5.98
N MET A 8 -7.71 -20.82 -6.19
CA MET A 8 -6.67 -20.03 -5.56
C MET A 8 -7.06 -18.59 -5.87
N ALA A 9 -7.61 -17.90 -4.86
CA ALA A 9 -7.79 -16.48 -4.97
C ALA A 9 -6.40 -15.94 -5.25
N ASP A 10 -6.21 -15.37 -6.44
CA ASP A 10 -5.12 -14.43 -6.67
C ASP A 10 -5.31 -13.35 -5.61
N VAL A 11 -4.63 -13.53 -4.48
CA VAL A 11 -4.46 -12.46 -3.51
C VAL A 11 -3.49 -11.54 -4.22
N ASP A 12 -4.03 -10.57 -4.97
CA ASP A 12 -3.32 -9.35 -5.30
C ASP A 12 -2.97 -8.73 -3.93
N ASP A 13 -1.85 -9.16 -3.35
CA ASP A 13 -1.28 -8.50 -2.20
C ASP A 13 -0.84 -7.13 -2.72
N ASP A 14 -1.59 -6.09 -2.33
CA ASP A 14 -1.22 -4.70 -2.59
C ASP A 14 0.09 -4.40 -1.83
N ASP A 15 1.22 -4.76 -2.44
CA ASP A 15 2.56 -4.52 -1.90
C ASP A 15 2.94 -3.05 -2.08
N TYR A 16 3.36 -2.42 -0.98
CA TYR A 16 3.87 -1.05 -0.98
C TYR A 16 5.30 -1.01 -0.48
N ASP A 17 6.16 -0.23 -1.14
CA ASP A 17 7.54 -0.02 -0.69
C ASP A 17 7.59 0.72 0.66
N VAL A 18 6.63 1.61 0.89
CA VAL A 18 6.49 2.37 2.15
C VAL A 18 5.03 2.49 2.55
N ILE A 19 4.75 2.25 3.84
CA ILE A 19 3.47 2.55 4.46
C ILE A 19 3.67 3.64 5.51
N VAL A 20 2.90 4.73 5.40
CA VAL A 20 2.85 5.83 6.37
C VAL A 20 1.56 5.71 7.19
N ILE A 21 1.71 5.56 8.51
CA ILE A 21 0.58 5.55 9.45
C ILE A 21 0.42 6.97 10.02
N GLY A 22 -0.68 7.63 9.71
CA GLY A 22 -0.96 9.02 10.05
C GLY A 22 -1.06 9.92 8.81
N GLY A 23 -2.27 10.31 8.41
CA GLY A 23 -2.58 11.24 7.31
C GLY A 23 -2.53 12.72 7.68
N GLY A 24 -2.10 13.06 8.90
CA GLY A 24 -1.86 14.44 9.32
C GLY A 24 -0.68 15.10 8.58
N LEU A 25 -0.41 16.37 8.91
CA LEU A 25 0.61 17.18 8.22
C LEU A 25 1.98 16.49 8.14
N THR A 26 2.43 15.87 9.24
CA THR A 26 3.72 15.18 9.29
C THR A 26 3.77 13.99 8.33
N GLY A 27 2.72 13.17 8.27
CA GLY A 27 2.69 12.00 7.41
C GLY A 27 2.60 12.35 5.93
N LEU A 28 1.80 13.37 5.58
CA LEU A 28 1.73 13.88 4.21
C LEU A 28 3.07 14.48 3.76
N VAL A 29 3.74 15.26 4.61
CA VAL A 29 5.06 15.81 4.29
C VAL A 29 6.10 14.69 4.15
N ALA A 30 6.04 13.65 4.99
CA ALA A 30 6.93 12.49 4.85
C ALA A 30 6.71 11.77 3.51
N ALA A 31 5.47 11.42 3.17
CA ALA A 31 5.13 10.78 1.90
C ALA A 31 5.57 11.63 0.70
N TYR A 32 5.31 12.94 0.73
CA TYR A 32 5.75 13.88 -0.30
C TYR A 32 7.27 13.86 -0.49
N GLN A 33 8.05 13.90 0.59
CA GLN A 33 9.51 13.94 0.50
C GLN A 33 10.09 12.61 0.02
N ILE A 34 9.45 11.48 0.35
CA ILE A 34 9.83 10.16 -0.16
C ILE A 34 9.62 10.12 -1.67
N LEU A 35 8.42 10.44 -2.16
CA LEU A 35 8.09 10.42 -3.58
C LEU A 35 8.91 11.44 -4.38
N LYS A 36 9.23 12.60 -3.79
CA LYS A 36 10.08 13.61 -4.44
C LYS A 36 11.51 13.13 -4.68
N LYS A 37 12.06 12.31 -3.78
CA LYS A 37 13.44 11.78 -3.89
C LYS A 37 13.50 10.45 -4.64
N HIS A 38 12.43 9.66 -4.55
CA HIS A 38 12.34 8.30 -5.07
C HIS A 38 10.99 8.12 -5.78
N ALA A 39 10.90 8.60 -7.02
CA ALA A 39 9.67 8.56 -7.81
C ALA A 39 9.25 7.13 -8.24
N ASN A 40 10.12 6.14 -8.02
CA ASN A 40 9.87 4.74 -8.35
C ASN A 40 9.31 3.92 -7.18
N LEU A 41 9.07 4.53 -6.01
CA LEU A 41 8.50 3.84 -4.85
C LEU A 41 6.98 4.00 -4.82
N SER A 42 6.27 2.94 -4.46
CA SER A 42 4.85 2.99 -4.10
C SER A 42 4.71 3.34 -2.61
N VAL A 43 3.81 4.29 -2.29
CA VAL A 43 3.58 4.76 -0.92
C VAL A 43 2.09 4.66 -0.59
N MET A 44 1.75 3.92 0.47
CA MET A 44 0.42 3.88 1.08
C MET A 44 0.37 4.79 2.30
N ILE A 45 -0.73 5.52 2.48
CA ILE A 45 -0.99 6.31 3.69
C ILE A 45 -2.27 5.78 4.33
N LEU A 46 -2.18 5.38 5.60
CA LEU A 46 -3.31 4.93 6.41
C LEU A 46 -3.58 5.99 7.48
N GLU A 47 -4.82 6.43 7.60
CA GLU A 47 -5.27 7.37 8.64
C GLU A 47 -6.49 6.80 9.34
N ALA A 48 -6.54 6.97 10.66
CA ALA A 48 -7.74 6.62 11.44
C ALA A 48 -8.78 7.73 11.29
N GLU A 49 -10.06 7.38 11.15
CA GLU A 49 -11.18 8.33 11.26
C GLU A 49 -11.20 9.06 12.62
#